data_AF-A0A2A3ZG98-F1
#
_entry.id   AF-A0A2A3ZG98-F1
#
_cell.length_a   1.000
_cell.length_b   1.000
_cell.length_c   1.000
_cell.angle_alpha   90.00
_cell.angle_beta   90.00
_cell.angle_gamma   90.00
#
_symmetry.space_group_name_H-M   'P 1'
#
loop_
_entity.id
_entity.type
_entity.pdbx_description
1 polymer ?
#
loop_
_entity_poly.entity_id
_entity_poly.type
_entity_poly.pdbx_seq_one_letter_code
_entity_poly.pdbx_strand_id
1 'polypeptide(L)'
;MATKAMNVQAIEKALGEPWADTRARLEAAGGASASHKELADALYPQFDGVVEKHGWWVQGAVVAYEQEIGRRVPGQRADGTFDVAVSRTLTGTRNDVITRFAFLIDEGTLAGVALDGEARTSTTEKRSFWRANLEDGTKFEAAAEPKDEGRTMLVLTASKLPSTEALEERRAALKELLGQL
;
A
#
# COMPACT_ATOMS: atom_id res chain seq x y z
N MET A 1 15.25 5.39 0.35
CA MET A 1 14.89 4.88 1.70
C MET A 1 14.08 3.63 1.42
N ALA A 2 14.65 2.47 1.74
CA ALA A 2 14.06 1.18 1.43
C ALA A 2 12.65 1.02 2.01
N THR A 3 11.82 0.22 1.36
CA THR A 3 10.52 -0.21 1.90
C THR A 3 10.69 -0.84 3.27
N LYS A 4 9.93 -0.36 4.26
CA LYS A 4 9.99 -0.91 5.63
C LYS A 4 9.16 -2.19 5.72
N ALA A 5 9.65 -3.15 6.51
CA ALA A 5 8.92 -4.34 6.90
C ALA A 5 7.65 -3.99 7.71
N MET A 6 6.76 -4.97 7.87
CA MET A 6 5.60 -4.83 8.75
C MET A 6 6.05 -4.54 10.19
N ASN A 7 5.35 -3.62 10.86
CA ASN A 7 5.68 -3.24 12.23
C ASN A 7 5.02 -4.21 13.21
N VAL A 8 5.81 -5.16 13.72
CA VAL A 8 5.37 -6.15 14.71
C VAL A 8 4.78 -5.50 15.96
N GLN A 9 5.39 -4.44 16.50
CA GLN A 9 4.86 -3.76 17.70
C GLN A 9 3.49 -3.14 17.45
N ALA A 10 3.24 -2.63 16.24
CA ALA A 10 1.92 -2.11 15.87
C ALA A 10 0.88 -3.23 15.78
N ILE A 11 1.29 -4.40 15.27
CA ILE A 11 0.45 -5.61 15.20
C ILE A 11 0.11 -6.10 16.60
N GLU A 12 1.09 -6.24 17.49
CA GLU A 12 0.87 -6.65 18.89
C GLU A 12 -0.13 -5.74 19.60
N LYS A 13 0.09 -4.42 19.48
CA LYS A 13 -0.79 -3.42 20.08
C LYS A 13 -2.22 -3.51 19.56
N ALA A 14 -2.39 -3.78 18.27
CA ALA A 14 -3.70 -3.81 17.64
C ALA A 14 -4.46 -5.11 17.89
N LEU A 15 -3.76 -6.25 17.85
CA LEU A 15 -4.33 -7.56 18.14
C LEU A 15 -4.53 -7.78 19.64
N GLY A 16 -3.82 -7.02 20.48
CA GLY A 16 -3.91 -7.13 21.94
C GLY A 16 -3.19 -8.36 22.50
N GLU A 17 -2.26 -8.96 21.74
CA GLU A 17 -1.50 -10.12 22.17
C GLU A 17 -0.01 -10.00 21.81
N PRO A 18 0.89 -10.67 22.55
CA PRO A 18 2.30 -10.74 22.21
C PRO A 18 2.54 -11.43 20.86
N TRP A 19 3.54 -10.95 20.12
CA TRP A 19 3.88 -11.49 18.80
C TRP A 19 4.24 -12.97 18.86
N ALA A 20 4.86 -13.40 19.97
CA ALA A 20 5.23 -14.80 20.20
C ALA A 20 4.00 -15.74 20.13
N ASP A 21 2.84 -15.29 20.62
CA ASP A 21 1.61 -16.09 20.64
C ASP A 21 0.97 -16.15 19.25
N THR A 22 0.92 -15.00 18.55
CA THR A 22 0.50 -14.95 17.14
C THR A 22 1.37 -15.87 16.28
N ARG A 23 2.69 -15.78 16.45
CA ARG A 23 3.68 -16.61 15.75
C ARG A 23 3.49 -18.09 16.05
N ALA A 24 3.29 -18.46 17.32
CA ALA A 24 3.05 -19.85 17.69
C ALA A 24 1.80 -20.44 17.02
N ARG A 25 0.72 -19.64 16.88
CA ARG A 25 -0.47 -20.05 16.13
C ARG A 25 -0.19 -20.25 14.65
N LEU A 26 0.59 -19.37 14.03
CA LEU A 26 0.99 -19.48 12.62
C LEU A 26 1.85 -20.73 12.38
N GLU A 27 2.81 -21.01 13.27
CA GLU A 27 3.62 -22.23 13.23
C GLU A 27 2.76 -23.49 13.38
N ALA A 28 1.82 -23.51 14.32
CA ALA A 28 0.89 -24.62 14.53
C ALA A 28 -0.04 -24.85 13.32
N ALA A 29 -0.34 -23.79 12.57
CA ALA A 29 -1.12 -23.84 11.33
C ALA A 29 -0.32 -24.31 10.10
N GLY A 30 0.93 -24.75 10.28
CA GLY A 30 1.80 -25.26 9.22
C GLY A 30 2.93 -24.31 8.82
N GLY A 31 3.02 -23.13 9.44
CA GLY A 31 4.17 -22.23 9.38
C GLY A 31 4.68 -22.00 7.95
N ALA A 32 5.95 -22.34 7.71
CA ALA A 32 6.60 -22.15 6.42
C ALA A 32 5.92 -22.90 5.25
N SER A 33 5.26 -24.02 5.51
CA SER A 33 4.62 -24.87 4.50
C SER A 33 3.18 -24.44 4.18
N ALA A 34 2.54 -23.68 5.07
CA ALA A 34 1.16 -23.23 4.89
C ALA A 34 1.08 -22.10 3.85
N SER A 35 -0.01 -22.04 3.09
CA SER A 35 -0.33 -20.90 2.25
C SER A 35 -0.66 -19.66 3.09
N HIS A 36 -0.55 -18.48 2.47
CA HIS A 36 -0.96 -17.22 3.10
C HIS A 36 -2.40 -17.27 3.62
N LYS A 37 -3.29 -17.94 2.86
CA LYS A 37 -4.70 -18.10 3.23
C LYS A 37 -4.85 -18.98 4.46
N GLU A 38 -4.18 -20.13 4.50
CA GLU A 38 -4.25 -21.04 5.67
C GLU A 38 -3.73 -20.37 6.95
N LEU A 39 -2.64 -19.61 6.83
CA LEU A 39 -2.11 -18.81 7.94
C LEU A 39 -3.11 -17.73 8.42
N ALA A 40 -3.77 -17.03 7.49
CA ALA A 40 -4.78 -16.04 7.85
C ALA A 40 -6.00 -16.69 8.51
N ASP A 41 -6.51 -17.79 7.93
CA ASP A 41 -7.66 -18.53 8.43
C ASP A 41 -7.42 -19.07 9.86
N ALA A 42 -6.17 -19.38 10.21
CA ALA A 42 -5.79 -19.79 11.57
C ALA A 42 -5.84 -18.66 12.62
N LEU A 43 -5.68 -17.41 12.19
CA LEU A 43 -5.73 -16.24 13.08
C LEU A 43 -7.12 -15.61 13.17
N TYR A 44 -7.86 -15.60 12.05
CA TYR A 44 -9.16 -14.90 11.94
C TYR A 44 -10.12 -15.15 13.11
N PRO A 45 -10.41 -16.41 13.50
CA PRO A 45 -11.40 -16.69 14.56
C PRO A 45 -11.07 -16.08 15.92
N GLN A 46 -9.79 -15.84 16.22
CA GLN A 46 -9.36 -15.28 17.50
C GLN A 46 -9.71 -13.79 17.65
N PHE A 47 -9.84 -13.08 16.52
CA PHE A 47 -9.95 -11.62 16.49
C PHE A 47 -11.27 -11.12 15.92
N ASP A 48 -12.07 -12.00 15.30
CA ASP A 48 -13.38 -11.64 14.80
C ASP A 48 -14.30 -11.17 15.93
N GLY A 49 -14.98 -10.04 15.71
CA GLY A 49 -15.79 -9.36 16.73
C GLY A 49 -15.02 -8.77 17.92
N VAL A 50 -13.72 -9.02 18.07
CA VAL A 50 -12.89 -8.55 19.20
C VAL A 50 -12.02 -7.35 18.80
N VAL A 51 -11.40 -7.40 17.62
CA VAL A 51 -10.48 -6.37 17.13
C VAL A 51 -11.14 -5.57 16.00
N GLU A 52 -11.11 -4.24 16.11
CA GLU A 52 -11.55 -3.38 15.01
C GLU A 52 -10.64 -3.58 13.80
N LYS A 53 -11.23 -3.79 12.62
CA LYS A 53 -10.48 -4.10 11.38
C LYS A 53 -9.59 -5.34 11.53
N HIS A 54 -10.01 -6.33 12.32
CA HIS A 54 -9.27 -7.57 12.54
C HIS A 54 -8.74 -8.19 11.25
N GLY A 55 -9.53 -8.22 10.17
CA GLY A 55 -9.08 -8.79 8.90
C GLY A 55 -7.85 -8.09 8.31
N TRP A 56 -7.72 -6.77 8.48
CA TRP A 56 -6.54 -6.04 8.05
C TRP A 56 -5.32 -6.36 8.91
N TRP A 57 -5.50 -6.42 10.24
CA TRP A 57 -4.42 -6.77 11.17
C TRP A 57 -3.95 -8.21 11.04
N VAL A 58 -4.87 -9.15 10.80
CA VAL A 58 -4.57 -10.57 10.51
C VAL A 58 -3.72 -10.70 9.25
N GLN A 59 -4.13 -10.05 8.15
CA GLN A 59 -3.34 -10.03 6.92
C GLN A 59 -1.94 -9.45 7.17
N GLY A 60 -1.86 -8.35 7.93
CA GLY A 60 -0.59 -7.73 8.33
C GLY A 60 0.31 -8.65 9.17
N ALA A 61 -0.28 -9.40 10.10
CA ALA A 61 0.43 -10.40 10.91
C ALA A 61 1.00 -11.51 10.04
N VAL A 62 0.20 -12.08 9.12
CA VAL A 62 0.70 -13.11 8.20
C VAL A 62 1.84 -12.57 7.33
N VAL A 63 1.72 -11.35 6.80
CA VAL A 63 2.81 -10.70 6.03
C VAL A 63 4.07 -10.53 6.88
N ALA A 64 3.94 -10.09 8.14
CA ALA A 64 5.07 -9.92 9.05
C ALA A 64 5.78 -11.25 9.31
N TYR A 65 5.01 -12.31 9.55
CA TYR A 65 5.55 -13.66 9.71
C TYR A 65 6.25 -14.17 8.45
N GLU A 66 5.64 -14.01 7.27
CA GLU A 66 6.25 -14.39 5.98
C GLU A 66 7.55 -13.62 5.70
N GLN A 67 7.65 -12.36 6.14
CA GLN A 67 8.89 -11.57 6.07
C GLN A 67 9.95 -12.11 7.04
N GLU A 68 9.56 -12.47 8.25
CA GLU A 68 10.45 -13.02 9.27
C GLU A 68 11.09 -14.34 8.81
N ILE A 69 10.32 -15.22 8.16
CA ILE A 69 10.80 -16.51 7.63
C ILE A 69 11.42 -16.40 6.21
N GLY A 70 11.54 -15.19 5.67
CA GLY A 70 12.20 -14.94 4.39
C GLY A 70 11.42 -15.36 3.14
N ARG A 71 10.11 -15.63 3.25
CA ARG A 71 9.25 -15.96 2.09
C ARG A 71 8.93 -14.75 1.22
N ARG A 72 9.00 -13.55 1.78
CA ARG A 72 8.77 -12.31 1.05
C ARG A 72 9.61 -11.18 1.61
N VAL A 73 9.92 -10.21 0.76
CA VAL A 73 10.60 -8.98 1.18
C VAL A 73 9.59 -7.83 1.36
N PRO A 74 9.95 -6.75 2.07
CA PRO A 74 9.09 -5.58 2.22
C PRO A 74 8.63 -4.98 0.88
N GLY A 75 7.32 -4.74 0.75
CA GLY A 75 6.71 -4.18 -0.47
C GLY A 75 6.31 -5.23 -1.51
N GLN A 76 6.74 -6.49 -1.35
CA GLN A 76 6.39 -7.57 -2.27
C GLN A 76 4.96 -8.07 -2.04
N ARG A 77 4.22 -8.27 -3.12
CA ARG A 77 2.88 -8.87 -3.20
C ARG A 77 2.97 -10.39 -3.32
N ALA A 78 1.83 -11.07 -3.14
CA ALA A 78 1.78 -12.54 -3.16
C ALA A 78 2.09 -13.12 -4.55
N ASP A 79 1.86 -12.34 -5.61
CA ASP A 79 2.19 -12.68 -7.00
C ASP A 79 3.66 -12.37 -7.36
N GLY A 80 4.48 -11.98 -6.38
CA GLY A 80 5.89 -11.65 -6.56
C GLY A 80 6.15 -10.22 -7.05
N THR A 81 5.12 -9.47 -7.44
CA THR A 81 5.26 -8.06 -7.83
C THR A 81 5.44 -7.15 -6.62
N PHE A 82 5.69 -5.86 -6.85
CA PHE A 82 5.98 -4.89 -5.81
C PHE A 82 5.07 -3.67 -5.93
N ASP A 83 4.70 -3.11 -4.78
CA ASP A 83 3.93 -1.88 -4.70
C ASP A 83 4.64 -0.86 -3.83
N VAL A 84 4.52 0.41 -4.23
CA VAL A 84 5.08 1.53 -3.49
C VAL A 84 4.11 2.67 -3.40
N ALA A 85 4.01 3.24 -2.20
CA ALA A 85 3.28 4.46 -1.95
C ALA A 85 4.18 5.53 -1.34
N VAL A 86 3.93 6.78 -1.72
CA VAL A 86 4.49 7.99 -1.12
C VAL A 86 3.35 8.98 -0.89
N SER A 87 3.47 9.84 0.11
CA SER A 87 2.42 10.80 0.43
C SER A 87 2.95 12.15 0.86
N ARG A 88 2.14 13.18 0.63
CA ARG A 88 2.37 14.55 1.10
C ARG A 88 1.03 15.19 1.47
N THR A 89 1.02 15.97 2.54
CA THR A 89 -0.14 16.81 2.87
C THR A 89 -0.01 18.14 2.15
N LEU A 90 -1.07 18.52 1.43
CA LEU A 90 -1.17 19.71 0.58
C LEU A 90 -2.34 20.58 1.05
N THR A 91 -2.27 21.88 0.74
CA THR A 91 -3.37 22.81 0.97
C THR A 91 -4.38 22.74 -0.17
N GLY A 92 -5.67 22.69 0.18
CA GLY A 92 -6.80 22.66 -0.75
C GLY A 92 -7.77 21.53 -0.46
N THR A 93 -8.90 21.54 -1.17
CA THR A 93 -9.86 20.43 -1.10
C THR A 93 -9.32 19.21 -1.84
N ARG A 94 -9.87 18.03 -1.55
CA ARG A 94 -9.49 16.78 -2.24
C ARG A 94 -9.67 16.84 -3.76
N ASN A 95 -10.64 17.61 -4.25
CA ASN A 95 -10.87 17.76 -5.68
C ASN A 95 -9.83 18.69 -6.30
N ASP A 96 -9.51 19.82 -5.64
CA ASP A 96 -8.48 20.74 -6.13
C ASP A 96 -7.12 20.05 -6.23
N VAL A 97 -6.78 19.24 -5.23
CA VAL A 97 -5.53 18.47 -5.21
C VAL A 97 -5.47 17.45 -6.36
N ILE A 98 -6.56 16.72 -6.62
CA ILE A 98 -6.61 15.78 -7.76
C ILE A 98 -6.55 16.53 -9.10
N THR A 99 -7.22 17.67 -9.24
CA THR A 99 -7.16 18.48 -10.47
C THR A 99 -5.74 19.00 -10.72
N ARG A 100 -5.06 19.51 -9.69
CA ARG A 100 -3.65 19.94 -9.80
C ARG A 100 -2.73 18.79 -10.17
N PHE A 101 -2.92 17.62 -9.55
CA PHE A 101 -2.17 16.42 -9.91
C PHE A 101 -2.41 16.02 -11.37
N ALA A 102 -3.68 15.99 -11.82
CA ALA A 102 -4.01 15.63 -13.19
C ALA A 102 -3.39 16.59 -14.21
N PHE A 103 -3.43 17.91 -13.94
CA PHE A 103 -2.81 18.93 -14.78
C PHE A 103 -1.29 18.75 -14.90
N LEU A 104 -0.62 18.32 -13.82
CA LEU A 104 0.81 18.06 -13.83
C LEU A 104 1.19 16.87 -14.74
N ILE A 105 0.28 15.91 -14.93
CA ILE A 105 0.50 14.69 -15.74
C ILE A 105 0.02 14.86 -17.19
N ASP A 106 -0.58 16.00 -17.54
CA ASP A 106 -1.20 16.24 -18.85
C ASP A 106 -0.22 16.16 -20.03
N GLU A 107 1.10 16.20 -19.76
CA GLU A 107 2.17 15.92 -20.75
C GLU A 107 2.28 14.43 -21.13
N GLY A 108 1.43 13.55 -20.58
CA GLY A 108 1.24 12.16 -21.04
C GLY A 108 2.21 11.13 -20.45
N THR A 109 3.08 11.52 -19.52
CA THR A 109 3.97 10.58 -18.81
C THR A 109 3.84 10.69 -17.30
N LEU A 110 3.96 9.55 -16.62
CA LEU A 110 3.97 9.43 -15.19
C LEU A 110 5.32 8.88 -14.74
N ALA A 111 6.13 9.74 -14.14
CA ALA A 111 7.48 9.38 -13.73
C ALA A 111 8.27 8.70 -14.89
N GLY A 112 8.22 9.31 -16.07
CA GLY A 112 8.94 8.84 -17.26
C GLY A 112 8.29 7.69 -18.04
N VAL A 113 7.08 7.24 -17.69
CA VAL A 113 6.37 6.17 -18.40
C VAL A 113 5.05 6.68 -18.97
N ALA A 114 4.79 6.39 -20.25
CA ALA A 114 3.57 6.80 -20.92
C ALA A 114 2.32 6.08 -20.36
N LEU A 115 1.18 6.76 -20.45
CA LEU A 115 -0.10 6.18 -20.08
C LEU A 115 -0.55 5.15 -21.12
N ASP A 116 -1.03 3.99 -20.64
CA ASP A 116 -1.74 3.01 -21.46
C ASP A 116 -3.25 3.33 -21.44
N GLY A 117 -3.65 4.15 -22.41
CA GLY A 117 -5.02 4.65 -22.55
C GLY A 117 -5.32 5.87 -21.67
N GLU A 118 -6.61 6.15 -21.50
CA GLU A 118 -7.08 7.33 -20.77
C GLU A 118 -7.02 7.15 -19.25
N ALA A 119 -6.56 8.20 -18.57
CA ALA A 119 -6.67 8.28 -17.13
C ALA A 119 -8.13 8.43 -16.68
N ARG A 120 -8.42 7.93 -15.49
CA ARG A 120 -9.78 7.88 -14.92
C ARG A 120 -9.83 8.60 -13.59
N THR A 121 -10.83 9.45 -13.40
CA THR A 121 -11.13 10.08 -12.13
C THR A 121 -12.37 9.48 -11.48
N SER A 122 -12.42 9.47 -10.16
CA SER A 122 -13.60 9.03 -9.40
C SER A 122 -13.60 9.59 -7.99
N THR A 123 -14.75 9.58 -7.34
CA THR A 123 -14.89 10.04 -5.95
C THR A 123 -15.67 9.04 -5.12
N THR A 124 -15.32 8.93 -3.85
CA THR A 124 -16.13 8.30 -2.80
C THR A 124 -16.55 9.34 -1.77
N GLU A 125 -17.30 8.93 -0.76
CA GLU A 125 -17.63 9.79 0.38
C GLU A 125 -16.37 10.40 1.02
N LYS A 126 -15.26 9.66 1.06
CA LYS A 126 -14.04 10.06 1.79
C LYS A 126 -12.87 10.50 0.90
N ARG A 127 -12.82 10.09 -0.36
CA ARG A 127 -11.63 10.32 -1.21
C ARG A 127 -11.97 10.73 -2.63
N SER A 128 -11.04 11.43 -3.26
CA SER A 128 -11.02 11.65 -4.71
C SER A 128 -9.81 10.94 -5.30
N PHE A 129 -9.96 10.42 -6.52
CA PHE A 129 -8.96 9.57 -7.14
C PHE A 129 -8.68 9.98 -8.58
N TRP A 130 -7.43 9.78 -9.00
CA TRP A 130 -6.99 9.73 -10.39
C TRP A 130 -6.21 8.43 -10.58
N ARG A 131 -6.48 7.68 -11.65
CA ARG A 131 -5.89 6.37 -11.90
C ARG A 131 -5.53 6.20 -13.37
N ALA A 132 -4.43 5.50 -13.63
CA ALA A 132 -4.02 5.14 -14.97
C ALA A 132 -3.35 3.76 -15.00
N ASN A 133 -3.40 3.11 -16.15
CA ASN A 133 -2.47 2.04 -16.50
C ASN A 133 -1.28 2.67 -17.22
N LEU A 134 -0.11 2.04 -17.15
CA LEU A 134 1.12 2.50 -17.78
C LEU A 134 1.60 1.46 -18.80
N GLU A 135 2.28 1.91 -19.86
CA GLU A 135 2.73 1.04 -20.97
C GLU A 135 3.72 -0.06 -20.52
N ASP A 136 4.40 0.13 -19.38
CA ASP A 136 5.28 -0.88 -18.77
C ASP A 136 4.51 -1.99 -18.01
N GLY A 137 3.18 -1.98 -18.06
CA GLY A 137 2.29 -2.94 -17.39
C GLY A 137 2.03 -2.63 -15.91
N THR A 138 2.63 -1.56 -15.37
CA THR A 138 2.36 -1.10 -14.01
C THR A 138 1.05 -0.31 -13.93
N LYS A 139 0.53 -0.15 -12.72
CA LYS A 139 -0.68 0.63 -12.46
C LYS A 139 -0.42 1.74 -11.47
N PHE A 140 -1.12 2.85 -11.67
CA PHE A 140 -0.97 4.03 -10.84
C PHE A 140 -2.30 4.51 -10.23
N GLU A 141 -2.23 4.98 -8.99
CA GLU A 141 -3.31 5.67 -8.28
C GLU A 141 -2.78 6.89 -7.54
N ALA A 142 -3.40 8.06 -7.77
CA ALA A 142 -3.37 9.19 -6.87
C ALA A 142 -4.68 9.22 -6.07
N ALA A 143 -4.58 9.24 -4.74
CA ALA A 143 -5.72 9.30 -3.83
C ALA A 143 -5.60 10.51 -2.90
N ALA A 144 -6.60 11.38 -2.94
CA ALA A 144 -6.71 12.57 -2.11
C ALA A 144 -7.73 12.35 -0.98
N GLU A 145 -7.27 12.43 0.27
CA GLU A 145 -8.08 12.27 1.48
C GLU A 145 -8.01 13.54 2.33
N PRO A 146 -9.14 14.22 2.62
CA PRO A 146 -9.17 15.34 3.54
C PRO A 146 -8.64 14.95 4.92
N LYS A 147 -7.86 15.84 5.56
CA LYS A 147 -7.39 15.63 6.94
C LYS A 147 -8.13 16.53 7.92
N ASP A 148 -7.96 17.83 7.76
CA ASP A 148 -8.62 18.88 8.53
C ASP A 148 -8.85 20.10 7.64
N GLU A 149 -9.32 21.20 8.22
CA GLU A 149 -9.80 22.36 7.46
C GLU A 149 -8.74 22.88 6.49
N GLY A 150 -9.04 22.71 5.18
CA GLY A 150 -8.21 23.19 4.09
C GLY A 150 -6.97 22.34 3.80
N ARG A 151 -6.77 21.17 4.44
CA ARG A 151 -5.64 20.27 4.13
C ARG A 151 -6.10 18.91 3.65
N THR A 152 -5.36 18.39 2.67
CA THR A 152 -5.62 17.11 2.03
C THR A 152 -4.32 16.31 1.96
N MET A 153 -4.35 15.06 2.39
CA MET A 153 -3.27 14.11 2.15
C MET A 153 -3.42 13.57 0.72
N LEU A 154 -2.40 13.77 -0.11
CA LEU A 154 -2.27 13.10 -1.39
C LEU A 154 -1.35 11.88 -1.23
N VAL A 155 -1.82 10.73 -1.65
CA VAL A 155 -1.05 9.48 -1.70
C VAL A 155 -0.89 9.07 -3.16
N LEU A 156 0.33 8.90 -3.62
CA LEU A 156 0.67 8.35 -4.93
C LEU A 156 1.11 6.91 -4.75
N THR A 157 0.48 5.99 -5.48
CA THR A 157 0.76 4.55 -5.42
C THR A 157 1.07 4.03 -6.81
N ALA A 158 2.22 3.38 -6.96
CA ALA A 158 2.52 2.54 -8.11
C ALA A 158 2.48 1.07 -7.70
N SER A 159 1.94 0.22 -8.56
CA SER A 159 1.72 -1.20 -8.29
C SER A 159 2.10 -2.07 -9.47
N LYS A 160 2.30 -3.36 -9.20
CA LYS A 160 2.80 -4.35 -10.17
C LYS A 160 4.24 -4.10 -10.66
N LEU A 161 5.06 -3.48 -9.83
CA LEU A 161 6.47 -3.27 -10.16
C LEU A 161 7.19 -4.64 -10.19
N PRO A 162 8.08 -4.88 -11.17
CA PRO A 162 8.64 -6.22 -11.39
C PRO A 162 9.76 -6.58 -10.41
N SER A 163 10.37 -5.60 -9.73
CA SER A 163 11.50 -5.84 -8.85
C SER A 163 11.62 -4.79 -7.73
N THR A 164 12.56 -5.02 -6.82
CA THR A 164 12.88 -4.07 -5.75
C THR A 164 13.59 -2.83 -6.30
N GLU A 165 14.41 -2.97 -7.33
CA GLU A 165 15.08 -1.87 -8.03
C GLU A 165 14.03 -0.96 -8.69
N ALA A 166 13.11 -1.52 -9.46
CA ALA A 166 12.01 -0.78 -10.07
C ALA A 166 11.14 -0.09 -9.00
N LEU A 167 10.97 -0.72 -7.84
CA LEU A 167 10.28 -0.10 -6.70
C LEU A 167 11.01 1.14 -6.19
N GLU A 168 12.33 1.11 -6.00
CA GLU A 168 13.07 2.25 -5.45
C GLU A 168 13.21 3.37 -6.47
N GLU A 169 13.40 3.04 -7.76
CA GLU A 169 13.36 4.02 -8.86
C GLU A 169 12.00 4.72 -8.90
N ARG A 170 10.91 3.95 -8.89
CA ARG A 170 9.56 4.51 -8.88
C ARG A 170 9.31 5.34 -7.62
N ARG A 171 9.77 4.89 -6.45
CA ARG A 171 9.68 5.66 -5.19
C ARG A 171 10.32 7.03 -5.33
N ALA A 172 11.51 7.11 -5.91
CA ALA A 172 12.23 8.37 -6.11
C ALA A 172 11.44 9.31 -7.02
N ALA A 173 11.02 8.81 -8.19
CA ALA A 173 10.28 9.62 -9.15
C ALA A 173 8.92 10.10 -8.61
N LEU A 174 8.21 9.30 -7.83
CA LEU A 174 6.96 9.74 -7.20
C LEU A 174 7.18 10.81 -6.12
N LYS A 175 8.33 10.82 -5.44
CA LYS A 175 8.67 11.90 -4.49
C LYS A 175 8.98 13.21 -5.21
N GLU A 176 9.68 13.14 -6.33
CA GLU A 176 9.93 14.30 -7.18
C GLU A 176 8.61 14.90 -7.69
N LEU A 177 7.70 14.04 -8.15
CA LEU A 177 6.36 14.44 -8.58
C LEU A 177 5.55 15.10 -7.45
N LEU A 178 5.59 14.54 -6.24
CA LEU A 178 4.99 15.19 -5.06
C LEU A 178 5.66 16.52 -4.70
N GLY A 179 6.93 16.73 -5.05
CA GLY A 179 7.66 17.97 -4.83
C GLY A 179 7.22 19.13 -5.71
N GLN A 180 6.58 18.83 -6.85
CA GLN A 180 6.08 19.80 -7.82
C GLN A 180 4.66 20.31 -7.47
N LEU A 181 4.02 19.70 -6.46
CA LEU A 181 2.70 20.08 -5.92
C LEU A 181 2.83 20.86 -4.60
#